data_AF-A0A945VCP5-F1
#
_entry.id   AF-A0A945VCP5-F1
#
_cell.length_a   1.000
_cell.length_b   1.000
_cell.length_c   1.000
_cell.angle_alpha   90.00
_cell.angle_beta   90.00
_cell.angle_gamma   90.00
#
_symmetry.space_group_name_H-M   'P 1'
#
loop_
_entity.id
_entity.type
_entity.pdbx_description
1 polymer ?
#
loop_
_entity_poly.entity_id
_entity_poly.type
_entity_poly.pdbx_seq_one_letter_code
_entity_poly.pdbx_strand_id
1 'polypeptide(L)'
;IDSSGHRIVKGQELDTTFSLKPEDLYKIKEEFEEMDYFELNKQIIAEKQKGSQAYKKYEVEKNKRTSGPVAIIILTVIGVSLSSRKVRGGIGMHLGVGIALTFSYILLMQVSTVFSTFGNLSPLIASWLPNIIFTFIAIYLLIKAPK
;
A
#
# COMPACT_ATOMS: atom_id res chain seq x y z
N ILE A 1 -32.67 -33.03 24.82
CA ILE A 1 -31.47 -33.51 24.10
C ILE A 1 -32.01 -33.98 22.76
N ASP A 2 -31.70 -33.27 21.68
CA ASP A 2 -32.05 -33.74 20.35
C ASP A 2 -31.15 -34.92 19.97
N SER A 3 -31.62 -35.78 19.08
CA SER A 3 -31.05 -37.03 18.57
C SER A 3 -29.62 -36.96 18.02
N SER A 4 -29.00 -35.77 18.02
CA SER A 4 -27.63 -35.50 17.56
C SER A 4 -26.63 -35.15 18.68
N GLY A 5 -27.00 -35.31 19.96
CA GLY A 5 -26.08 -35.09 21.09
C GLY A 5 -25.75 -33.63 21.41
N HIS A 6 -26.27 -32.66 20.64
CA HIS A 6 -26.05 -31.24 20.88
C HIS A 6 -27.01 -30.72 21.97
N ARG A 7 -26.43 -30.27 23.08
CA ARG A 7 -27.16 -29.63 24.18
C ARG A 7 -27.35 -28.15 23.87
N ILE A 8 -28.45 -27.80 23.21
CA ILE A 8 -28.80 -26.40 22.93
C ILE A 8 -29.29 -25.76 24.24
N VAL A 9 -28.50 -24.87 24.80
CA VAL A 9 -28.86 -24.06 25.97
C VAL A 9 -29.34 -22.71 25.46
N LYS A 10 -30.63 -22.40 25.67
CA LYS A 10 -31.21 -21.08 25.38
C LYS A 10 -31.35 -20.31 26.68
N GLY A 11 -30.74 -19.13 26.78
CA GLY A 11 -30.90 -18.17 27.87
C GLY A 11 -31.35 -16.81 27.32
N GLN A 12 -32.02 -15.99 28.13
CA GLN A 12 -32.45 -14.63 27.73
C GLN A 12 -31.29 -13.64 27.67
N GLU A 13 -30.21 -13.89 28.42
CA GLU A 13 -28.94 -13.17 28.33
C GLU A 13 -27.83 -14.18 27.98
N LEU A 14 -27.21 -13.98 26.82
CA LEU A 14 -25.95 -14.61 26.47
C LEU A 14 -24.86 -13.65 26.94
N ASP A 15 -24.26 -13.95 28.08
CA ASP A 15 -23.14 -13.18 28.64
C ASP A 15 -21.91 -13.38 27.74
N THR A 16 -21.89 -12.62 26.66
CA THR A 16 -20.84 -12.66 25.65
C THR A 16 -19.90 -11.51 26.01
N THR A 17 -18.78 -11.80 26.67
CA THR A 17 -17.72 -10.84 27.04
C THR A 17 -17.01 -10.19 25.85
N PHE A 18 -17.60 -10.27 24.66
CA PHE A 18 -17.13 -9.62 23.45
C PHE A 18 -17.47 -8.14 23.50
N SER A 19 -16.44 -7.29 23.47
CA SER A 19 -16.57 -5.84 23.36
C SER A 19 -16.98 -5.42 21.94
N LEU A 20 -18.14 -5.89 21.47
CA LEU A 20 -18.71 -5.58 20.16
C LEU A 20 -19.64 -4.36 20.26
N LYS A 21 -19.43 -3.36 19.40
CA LYS A 21 -20.37 -2.24 19.27
C LYS A 21 -21.40 -2.55 18.17
N PRO A 22 -22.64 -2.03 18.25
CA PRO A 22 -23.63 -2.19 17.17
C PRO A 22 -23.11 -1.72 15.81
N GLU A 23 -22.24 -0.71 15.81
CA GLU A 23 -21.53 -0.18 14.64
C GLU A 23 -20.62 -1.23 13.98
N ASP A 24 -20.05 -2.19 14.73
CA ASP A 24 -19.20 -3.26 14.18
C ASP A 24 -20.00 -4.28 13.34
N LEU A 25 -21.32 -4.33 13.52
CA LEU A 25 -22.22 -5.19 12.74
C LEU A 25 -22.63 -4.53 11.41
N TYR A 26 -22.56 -3.20 11.34
CA TYR A 26 -22.76 -2.42 10.12
C TYR A 26 -21.40 -2.14 9.47
N LYS A 27 -20.91 -3.11 8.69
CA LYS A 27 -19.66 -2.94 7.94
C LYS A 27 -19.90 -2.07 6.70
N ILE A 28 -19.96 -0.74 6.90
CA ILE A 28 -19.73 0.20 5.80
C ILE A 28 -18.27 -0.05 5.39
N LYS A 29 -18.06 -0.56 4.17
CA LYS A 29 -16.71 -0.67 3.60
C LYS A 29 -16.21 0.74 3.34
N GLU A 30 -15.66 1.39 4.35
CA GLU A 30 -14.76 2.50 4.09
C GLU A 30 -13.49 1.90 3.51
N GLU A 31 -13.19 2.23 2.25
CA GLU A 31 -11.90 1.86 1.67
C GLU A 31 -10.83 2.60 2.45
N PHE A 32 -9.81 1.86 2.90
CA PHE A 32 -8.67 2.40 3.64
C PHE A 32 -7.96 3.55 2.89
N GLU A 33 -8.15 3.63 1.57
CA GLU A 33 -7.65 4.71 0.71
C GLU A 33 -8.39 6.03 0.93
N GLU A 34 -9.68 5.99 1.31
CA GLU A 34 -10.55 7.16 1.50
C GLU A 34 -10.44 7.77 2.90
N MET A 35 -9.91 7.01 3.87
CA MET A 35 -9.80 7.44 5.27
C MET A 35 -8.81 8.59 5.47
N ASP A 36 -9.14 9.55 6.33
CA ASP A 36 -8.17 10.55 6.79
C ASP A 36 -7.04 9.92 7.63
N TYR A 37 -5.89 10.60 7.75
CA TYR A 37 -4.72 10.07 8.46
C TYR A 37 -5.01 9.76 9.94
N PHE A 38 -5.84 10.57 10.62
CA PHE A 38 -6.19 10.32 12.02
C PHE A 38 -7.14 9.14 12.18
N GLU A 39 -8.12 9.03 11.27
CA GLU A 39 -9.06 7.92 11.21
C GLU A 39 -8.38 6.59 10.90
N LEU A 40 -7.44 6.60 9.95
CA LEU A 40 -6.61 5.46 9.59
C LEU A 40 -5.82 4.93 10.80
N ASN A 41 -5.21 5.81 11.60
CA ASN A 41 -4.49 5.39 12.80
C ASN A 41 -5.41 4.83 13.89
N LYS A 42 -6.61 5.39 14.05
CA LYS A 42 -7.62 4.90 15.01
C LYS A 42 -8.11 3.51 14.61
N GLN A 43 -8.37 3.29 13.32
CA GLN A 43 -8.75 2.00 12.74
C GLN A 43 -7.64 0.95 12.89
N ILE A 44 -6.36 1.32 12.69
CA ILE A 44 -5.22 0.40 12.92
C ILE A 44 -5.22 -0.11 14.36
N ILE A 45 -5.43 0.76 15.35
CA ILE A 45 -5.46 0.38 16.77
C ILE A 45 -6.66 -0.51 17.05
N ALA A 46 -7.85 -0.17 16.54
CA ALA A 46 -9.06 -0.96 16.71
C ALA A 46 -8.94 -2.36 16.10
N GLU A 47 -8.45 -2.47 14.86
CA GLU A 47 -8.23 -3.75 14.18
C GLU A 47 -7.16 -4.61 14.86
N LYS A 48 -6.13 -3.97 15.42
CA LYS A 48 -5.09 -4.66 16.21
C LYS A 48 -5.63 -5.19 17.53
N GLN A 49 -6.51 -4.45 18.21
CA GLN A 49 -7.21 -4.92 19.41
C GLN A 49 -8.18 -6.07 19.10
N LYS A 50 -8.81 -6.05 17.92
CA LYS A 50 -9.66 -7.14 17.41
C LYS A 50 -8.87 -8.38 16.98
N GLY A 51 -7.54 -8.32 16.91
CA GLY A 51 -6.68 -9.42 16.43
C GLY A 51 -6.86 -9.73 14.93
N SER A 52 -7.52 -8.85 14.19
CA SER A 52 -7.82 -9.01 12.77
C SER A 52 -6.56 -8.76 11.95
N GLN A 53 -6.25 -9.60 10.96
CA GLN A 53 -5.10 -9.39 10.04
C GLN A 53 -5.30 -8.21 9.08
N ALA A 54 -6.48 -7.58 9.06
CA ALA A 54 -6.76 -6.43 8.20
C ALA A 54 -5.91 -5.20 8.55
N TYR A 55 -5.40 -5.08 9.79
CA TYR A 55 -4.52 -3.98 10.22
C TYR A 55 -3.31 -3.79 9.29
N LYS A 56 -2.78 -4.88 8.69
CA LYS A 56 -1.64 -4.83 7.77
C LYS A 56 -1.90 -3.96 6.55
N LYS A 57 -3.12 -4.02 5.99
CA LYS A 57 -3.50 -3.21 4.82
C LYS A 57 -3.50 -1.72 5.15
N TYR A 58 -4.05 -1.37 6.31
CA TYR A 58 -4.05 0.00 6.82
C TYR A 58 -2.63 0.52 7.12
N GLU A 59 -1.75 -0.32 7.67
CA GLU A 59 -0.35 0.04 7.88
C GLU A 59 0.41 0.25 6.56
N VAL A 60 0.14 -0.56 5.53
CA VAL A 60 0.75 -0.38 4.21
C VAL A 60 0.32 0.95 3.59
N GLU A 61 -0.97 1.27 3.64
CA GLU A 61 -1.49 2.55 3.13
C GLU A 61 -0.87 3.74 3.86
N LYS A 62 -0.76 3.68 5.19
CA LYS A 62 -0.09 4.71 5.98
C LYS A 62 1.36 4.93 5.52
N ASN A 63 2.12 3.86 5.32
CA ASN A 63 3.51 3.99 4.88
C ASN A 63 3.60 4.48 3.42
N LYS A 64 2.68 4.05 2.54
CA LYS A 64 2.57 4.53 1.15
C LYS A 64 2.32 6.03 1.09
N ARG A 65 1.53 6.60 2.00
CA ARG A 65 1.33 8.07 2.11
C ARG A 65 2.63 8.82 2.44
N THR A 66 3.51 8.22 3.25
CA THR A 66 4.83 8.81 3.55
C THR A 66 5.85 8.64 2.44
N SER A 67 5.82 7.50 1.72
CA SER A 67 6.77 7.21 0.65
C SER A 67 6.36 7.81 -0.71
N GLY A 68 5.08 8.16 -0.86
CA GLY A 68 4.51 8.75 -2.07
C GLY A 68 5.18 10.05 -2.54
N PRO A 69 5.39 11.06 -1.67
CA PRO A 69 6.09 12.28 -2.06
C PRO A 69 7.51 12.03 -2.58
N VAL A 70 8.25 11.08 -1.97
CA VAL A 70 9.60 10.71 -2.40
C VAL A 70 9.57 10.08 -3.79
N ALA A 71 8.58 9.24 -4.07
CA ALA A 71 8.40 8.63 -5.38
C ALA A 71 8.22 9.67 -6.51
N ILE A 72 7.41 10.70 -6.24
CA ILE A 72 7.16 11.78 -7.21
C ILE A 72 8.47 12.48 -7.57
N ILE A 73 9.28 12.83 -6.56
CA ILE A 73 10.58 13.47 -6.78
C ILE A 73 11.48 12.60 -7.67
N ILE A 74 11.57 11.30 -7.38
CA ILE A 74 12.39 10.35 -8.16
C ILE A 74 11.91 10.27 -9.62
N LEU A 75 10.61 10.10 -9.83
CA LEU A 75 10.02 10.02 -11.18
C LEU A 75 10.19 11.33 -11.95
N THR A 76 10.05 12.48 -11.29
CA THR A 76 10.31 13.79 -11.91
C THR A 76 11.78 13.91 -12.34
N VAL A 77 12.73 13.52 -11.49
CA VAL A 77 14.17 13.56 -11.85
C VAL A 77 14.45 12.66 -13.05
N ILE A 78 13.87 11.46 -13.09
CA ILE A 78 13.98 10.55 -14.24
C ILE A 78 13.40 11.21 -15.50
N GLY A 79 12.19 11.79 -15.41
CA GLY A 79 11.53 12.45 -16.53
C GLY A 79 12.31 13.64 -17.08
N VAL A 80 12.86 14.48 -16.19
CA VAL A 80 13.71 15.63 -16.57
C VAL A 80 15.00 15.14 -17.23
N SER A 81 15.65 14.12 -16.66
CA SER A 81 16.90 13.57 -17.19
C SER A 81 16.70 12.98 -18.59
N LEU A 82 15.58 12.30 -18.82
CA LEU A 82 15.24 11.75 -20.14
C LEU A 82 14.90 12.85 -21.15
N SER A 83 14.20 13.90 -20.72
CA SER A 83 13.76 15.00 -21.59
C SER A 83 14.88 15.97 -21.96
N SER A 84 15.84 16.18 -21.06
CA SER A 84 16.99 17.07 -21.30
C SER A 84 17.94 16.53 -22.37
N ARG A 85 17.86 15.24 -22.71
CA ARG A 85 18.77 14.62 -23.67
C ARG A 85 18.28 14.83 -25.10
N LYS A 86 19.06 15.53 -25.92
CA LYS A 86 18.82 15.66 -27.36
C LYS A 86 19.32 14.40 -28.06
N VAL A 87 18.45 13.41 -28.28
CA VAL A 87 18.85 12.13 -28.90
C VAL A 87 18.35 12.05 -30.33
N ARG A 88 19.20 11.55 -31.22
CA ARG A 88 19.00 11.42 -32.68
C ARG A 88 17.88 10.43 -33.11
N GLY A 89 16.97 10.04 -32.20
CA GLY A 89 15.95 8.99 -32.41
C GLY A 89 14.49 9.47 -32.45
N GLY A 90 14.25 10.79 -32.50
CA GLY A 90 12.89 11.36 -32.48
C GLY A 90 12.29 11.43 -31.06
N ILE A 91 11.40 12.40 -30.85
CA ILE A 91 10.77 12.70 -29.55
C ILE A 91 10.03 11.48 -28.96
N GLY A 92 9.46 10.62 -29.82
CA GLY A 92 8.66 9.47 -29.40
C GLY A 92 9.41 8.42 -28.60
N MET A 93 10.71 8.22 -28.83
CA MET A 93 11.50 7.21 -28.10
C MET A 93 11.64 7.59 -26.62
N HIS A 94 11.86 8.86 -26.30
CA HIS A 94 11.98 9.33 -24.92
C HIS A 94 10.65 9.26 -24.17
N LEU A 95 9.57 9.63 -24.84
CA LEU A 95 8.23 9.55 -24.28
C LEU A 95 7.88 8.09 -23.95
N GLY A 96 8.15 7.16 -24.87
CA GLY A 96 7.92 5.73 -24.66
C GLY A 96 8.71 5.17 -23.46
N VAL A 97 10.00 5.51 -23.34
CA VAL A 97 10.82 5.06 -22.21
C VAL A 97 10.34 5.66 -20.88
N GLY A 98 9.96 6.95 -20.85
CA GLY A 98 9.43 7.58 -19.64
C GLY A 98 8.12 6.94 -19.16
N ILE A 99 7.21 6.65 -20.10
CA ILE A 99 5.95 5.94 -19.80
C ILE A 99 6.25 4.53 -19.30
N ALA A 100 7.14 3.79 -19.98
CA ALA A 100 7.52 2.45 -19.58
C ALA A 100 8.11 2.42 -18.15
N LEU A 101 9.01 3.36 -17.82
CA LEU A 101 9.57 3.47 -16.48
C LEU A 101 8.52 3.79 -15.42
N THR A 102 7.59 4.70 -15.71
CA THR A 102 6.48 5.04 -14.81
C THR A 102 5.58 3.82 -14.57
N PHE A 103 5.25 3.09 -15.63
CA PHE A 103 4.46 1.87 -15.53
C PHE A 103 5.17 0.77 -14.73
N SER A 104 6.47 0.56 -14.98
CA SER A 104 7.29 -0.36 -14.20
C SER A 104 7.35 0.02 -12.71
N TYR A 105 7.38 1.32 -12.39
CA TYR A 105 7.32 1.79 -11.00
C TYR A 105 6.01 1.41 -10.33
N ILE A 106 4.87 1.70 -10.99
CA ILE A 106 3.54 1.36 -10.46
C ILE A 106 3.41 -0.15 -10.25
N LEU A 107 3.88 -0.96 -11.21
CA LEU A 107 3.88 -2.42 -11.07
C LEU A 107 4.71 -2.89 -9.88
N LEU A 108 5.91 -2.36 -9.68
CA LEU A 108 6.76 -2.72 -8.54
C LEU A 108 6.15 -2.30 -7.20
N MET A 109 5.49 -1.14 -7.14
CA MET A 109 4.72 -0.71 -5.98
C MET A 109 3.55 -1.65 -5.68
N GLN A 110 2.81 -2.07 -6.71
CA GLN A 110 1.68 -2.98 -6.55
C GLN A 110 2.15 -4.36 -6.05
N VAL A 111 3.21 -4.90 -6.66
CA VAL A 111 3.81 -6.18 -6.25
C VAL A 111 4.27 -6.10 -4.79
N SER A 112 4.98 -5.04 -4.41
CA SER A 112 5.46 -4.86 -3.03
C SER A 112 4.31 -4.76 -2.02
N THR A 113 3.22 -4.06 -2.38
CA THR A 113 2.00 -3.93 -1.58
C THR A 113 1.33 -5.29 -1.35
N VAL A 114 1.21 -6.11 -2.39
CA VAL A 114 0.69 -7.49 -2.31
C VAL A 114 1.58 -8.35 -1.41
N PHE A 115 2.90 -8.27 -1.56
CA PHE A 115 3.85 -8.99 -0.70
C PHE A 115 3.80 -8.56 0.77
N SER A 116 3.47 -7.31 1.08
CA SER A 116 3.28 -6.87 2.47
C SER A 116 1.95 -7.31 3.06
N THR A 117 0.91 -7.36 2.22
CA THR A 117 -0.43 -7.75 2.65
C THR A 117 -0.53 -9.26 2.90
N PHE A 118 0.00 -10.06 1.98
CA PHE A 118 -0.11 -11.52 2.01
C PHE A 118 1.17 -12.23 2.47
N GLY A 119 2.32 -11.59 2.31
CA GLY A 119 3.59 -12.08 2.83
C GLY A 119 3.89 -11.57 4.23
N ASN A 120 5.05 -11.97 4.75
CA ASN A 120 5.56 -11.49 6.05
C ASN A 120 6.48 -10.27 5.89
N LEU A 121 6.33 -9.51 4.80
CA LEU A 121 7.16 -8.34 4.53
C LEU A 121 6.61 -7.14 5.29
N SER A 122 7.49 -6.46 6.05
CA SER A 122 7.11 -5.26 6.79
C SER A 122 6.54 -4.18 5.84
N PRO A 123 5.41 -3.53 6.20
CA PRO A 123 4.82 -2.42 5.43
C PRO A 123 5.79 -1.28 5.11
N LEU A 124 6.76 -1.04 5.99
CA LEU A 124 7.77 -0.03 5.81
C LEU A 124 8.77 -0.41 4.71
N ILE A 125 9.21 -1.67 4.67
CA ILE A 125 10.13 -2.14 3.61
C ILE A 125 9.41 -2.16 2.26
N ALA A 126 8.16 -2.63 2.24
CA ALA A 126 7.36 -2.76 1.03
C ALA A 126 7.13 -1.41 0.32
N SER A 127 6.89 -0.36 1.08
CA SER A 127 6.61 0.99 0.55
C SER A 127 7.87 1.75 0.13
N TRP A 128 9.04 1.40 0.66
CA TRP A 128 10.32 2.04 0.36
C TRP A 128 11.16 1.30 -0.68
N LEU A 129 10.97 -0.02 -0.81
CA LEU A 129 11.75 -0.85 -1.73
C LEU A 129 11.70 -0.33 -3.18
N PRO A 130 10.53 0.02 -3.76
CA PRO A 130 10.47 0.57 -5.11
C PRO A 130 11.20 1.92 -5.22
N ASN A 131 11.07 2.79 -4.22
CA ASN A 131 11.76 4.08 -4.18
C ASN A 131 13.28 3.91 -4.19
N ILE A 132 13.82 2.97 -3.41
CA ILE A 132 15.26 2.71 -3.36
C ILE A 132 15.75 2.24 -4.73
N ILE A 133 15.06 1.27 -5.35
CA ILE A 133 15.42 0.75 -6.68
C ILE A 133 15.40 1.87 -7.72
N PHE A 134 14.34 2.68 -7.76
CA PHE A 134 14.21 3.76 -8.73
C PHE A 134 15.16 4.92 -8.46
N THR A 135 15.58 5.14 -7.22
CA THR A 135 16.63 6.11 -6.90
C THR A 135 17.96 5.71 -7.53
N PHE A 136 18.34 4.42 -7.43
CA PHE A 136 19.55 3.94 -8.10
C PHE A 136 19.45 4.06 -9.63
N ILE A 137 18.28 3.76 -10.21
CA ILE A 137 18.04 3.94 -11.64
C ILE A 137 18.13 5.42 -12.03
N ALA A 138 17.56 6.33 -11.24
CA ALA A 138 17.62 7.77 -11.47
C ALA A 138 19.05 8.29 -11.43
N ILE A 139 19.83 7.88 -10.42
CA ILE A 139 21.26 8.23 -10.30
C ILE A 139 22.05 7.67 -11.49
N TYR A 140 21.82 6.41 -11.85
CA TYR A 140 22.46 5.80 -13.02
C TYR A 140 22.15 6.56 -14.31
N LEU A 141 20.88 6.93 -14.52
CA LEU A 141 20.46 7.72 -15.66
C LEU A 141 21.07 9.12 -15.66
N LEU A 142 21.19 9.77 -14.50
CA LEU A 142 21.84 11.07 -14.34
C LEU A 142 23.34 11.02 -14.66
N ILE A 143 24.06 10.01 -14.18
CA ILE A 143 25.50 9.87 -14.44
C ILE A 143 25.75 9.52 -15.92
N LYS A 144 24.90 8.66 -16.49
CA LYS A 144 25.02 8.24 -17.89
C LYS A 144 24.46 9.27 -18.86
N ALA A 145 23.66 10.24 -18.40
CA ALA A 145 23.24 11.39 -19.18
C ALA A 145 24.48 12.28 -19.41
N PRO A 146 25.06 12.28 -20.62
CA PRO A 146 26.12 13.22 -20.93
C PRO A 146 25.50 14.62 -21.00
N LYS A 147 26.23 15.61 -20.47
CA LYS A 147 25.96 17.04 -20.70
C LYS A 147 25.66 17.33 -22.17
#